data_AF-X1D226-F1
#
_entry.id   AF-X1D226-F1
#
_cell.length_a   1.000
_cell.length_b   1.000
_cell.length_c   1.000
_cell.angle_alpha   90.00
_cell.angle_beta   90.00
_cell.angle_gamma   90.00
#
_symmetry.space_group_name_H-M   'P 1'
#
loop_
_entity.id
_entity.type
_entity.pdbx_description
1 polymer ?
#
loop_
_entity_poly.entity_id
_entity_poly.type
_entity_poly.pdbx_seq_one_letter_code
_entity_poly.pdbx_strand_id
1 'polypeptide(L)'
;MNFRQQEFKELQDEYDSYSTKFKEIGELEDGDKLARDSSGVYYRHTKGEYLVQLRRWWTSQGRSHTFNHLDEDFSIFMKYLDKVLNILNVTYDNRYRLLGKNLKDLANSLMTGLYTLKKTYPKEVKLICKIDSIILSLIDFKTSIGEKLEIQMSFVPQRQRAFSD
;
A
#
# COMPACT_ATOMS: atom_id res chain seq x y z
N MET A 1 -11.90 26.41 8.78
CA MET A 1 -10.89 25.34 8.92
C MET A 1 -9.57 25.87 8.37
N ASN A 2 -8.44 25.70 9.08
CA ASN A 2 -7.14 26.21 8.60
C ASN A 2 -6.68 25.40 7.37
N PHE A 3 -6.06 26.02 6.38
CA PHE A 3 -5.58 25.37 5.15
C PHE A 3 -4.77 24.09 5.43
N ARG A 4 -3.85 24.12 6.39
CA ARG A 4 -3.05 22.94 6.79
C ARG A 4 -3.88 21.84 7.47
N GLN A 5 -4.98 22.19 8.14
CA GLN A 5 -5.88 21.18 8.70
C GLN A 5 -6.71 20.53 7.62
N GLN A 6 -7.12 21.29 6.60
CA GLN A 6 -7.87 20.79 5.46
C GLN A 6 -7.02 19.84 4.62
N GLU A 7 -5.78 20.23 4.29
CA GLU A 7 -4.84 19.37 3.55
C GLU A 7 -4.54 18.06 4.29
N PHE A 8 -4.28 18.11 5.60
CA PHE A 8 -4.06 16.90 6.38
C PHE A 8 -5.29 15.99 6.37
N LYS A 9 -6.49 16.56 6.48
CA LYS A 9 -7.74 15.80 6.45
C LYS A 9 -7.92 15.10 5.09
N GLU A 10 -7.67 15.79 3.99
CA GLU A 10 -7.76 15.21 2.65
C GLU A 10 -6.79 14.02 2.49
N LEU A 11 -5.56 14.15 2.96
CA LEU A 11 -4.59 13.05 2.93
C LEU A 11 -5.01 11.85 3.80
N GLN A 12 -5.64 12.12 4.93
CA GLN A 12 -6.18 11.09 5.82
C GLN A 12 -7.38 10.38 5.18
N ASP A 13 -8.29 11.14 4.57
CA ASP A 13 -9.45 10.60 3.85
C ASP A 13 -8.99 9.75 2.63
N GLU A 14 -7.96 10.21 1.90
CA GLU A 14 -7.32 9.43 0.83
C GLU A 14 -6.70 8.13 1.37
N TYR A 15 -6.01 8.17 2.52
CA TYR A 15 -5.48 6.98 3.17
C TYR A 15 -6.57 5.99 3.54
N ASP A 16 -7.65 6.45 4.17
CA ASP A 16 -8.75 5.58 4.61
C ASP A 16 -9.42 4.89 3.41
N SER A 17 -9.54 5.62 2.29
CA SER A 17 -10.02 5.08 1.01
C SER A 17 -9.10 3.98 0.47
N TYR A 18 -7.79 4.21 0.39
CA TYR A 18 -6.84 3.19 -0.08
C TYR A 18 -6.73 1.99 0.87
N SER A 19 -6.72 2.25 2.17
CA SER A 19 -6.70 1.21 3.20
C SER A 19 -7.91 0.30 3.07
N THR A 20 -9.10 0.85 2.80
CA THR A 20 -10.32 0.08 2.57
C THR A 20 -10.23 -0.69 1.26
N LYS A 21 -9.85 0.00 0.17
CA LYS A 21 -9.77 -0.57 -1.17
C LYS A 21 -8.85 -1.77 -1.26
N PHE A 22 -7.69 -1.70 -0.60
CA PHE A 22 -6.66 -2.73 -0.70
C PHE A 22 -6.62 -3.70 0.48
N LYS A 23 -7.53 -3.57 1.44
CA LYS A 23 -7.57 -4.40 2.65
C LYS A 23 -7.46 -5.90 2.33
N GLU A 24 -8.30 -6.37 1.42
CA GLU A 24 -8.40 -7.78 1.04
C GLU A 24 -7.16 -8.28 0.29
N ILE A 25 -6.36 -7.39 -0.32
CA ILE A 25 -5.07 -7.76 -0.92
C ILE A 25 -4.11 -8.17 0.19
N GLY A 26 -4.01 -7.37 1.26
CA GLY A 26 -3.11 -7.65 2.39
C GLY A 26 -3.45 -8.92 3.17
N GLU A 27 -4.70 -9.36 3.10
CA GLU A 27 -5.24 -10.54 3.80
C GLU A 27 -5.33 -11.79 2.89
N LEU A 28 -4.69 -11.78 1.71
CA LEU A 28 -4.69 -12.92 0.80
C LEU A 28 -3.93 -14.12 1.38
N GLU A 29 -4.58 -15.29 1.36
CA GLU A 29 -3.99 -16.58 1.72
C GLU A 29 -3.58 -17.40 0.48
N ASP A 30 -2.79 -18.45 0.70
CA ASP A 30 -2.25 -19.28 -0.38
C ASP A 30 -3.38 -19.95 -1.20
N GLY A 31 -3.45 -19.56 -2.47
CA GLY A 31 -4.46 -20.05 -3.41
C GLY A 31 -5.73 -19.21 -3.48
N ASP A 32 -5.85 -18.16 -2.66
CA ASP A 32 -6.90 -17.16 -2.81
C ASP A 32 -6.73 -16.41 -4.13
N LYS A 33 -7.87 -16.03 -4.70
CA LYS A 33 -7.91 -15.20 -5.91
C LYS A 33 -8.49 -13.85 -5.61
N LEU A 34 -8.01 -12.87 -6.36
CA LEU A 34 -8.40 -11.49 -6.23
C LEU A 34 -9.45 -11.12 -7.29
N ALA A 35 -10.53 -10.50 -6.85
CA ALA A 35 -11.54 -9.89 -7.70
C ALA A 35 -11.75 -8.42 -7.28
N ARG A 36 -12.39 -7.65 -8.16
CA ARG A 36 -12.72 -6.24 -7.96
C ARG A 36 -14.20 -6.05 -8.23
N ASP A 37 -14.89 -5.36 -7.34
CA ASP A 37 -16.31 -5.07 -7.53
C ASP A 37 -16.51 -3.86 -8.48
N SER A 38 -17.76 -3.49 -8.73
CA SER A 38 -18.08 -2.31 -9.54
C SER A 38 -17.75 -0.98 -8.84
N SER A 39 -17.57 -0.98 -7.50
CA SER A 39 -17.17 0.20 -6.73
C SER A 39 -15.67 0.44 -6.77
N GLY A 40 -14.91 -0.55 -7.24
CA GLY A 40 -13.47 -0.51 -7.38
C GLY A 40 -12.71 -1.07 -6.17
N VAL A 41 -13.42 -1.65 -5.20
CA VAL A 41 -12.87 -2.30 -4.00
C VAL A 41 -12.53 -3.75 -4.31
N TYR A 42 -11.40 -4.21 -3.78
CA TYR A 42 -10.95 -5.58 -3.95
C TYR A 42 -11.59 -6.51 -2.93
N TYR A 43 -11.88 -7.74 -3.35
CA TYR A 43 -12.35 -8.82 -2.49
C TYR A 43 -11.71 -10.14 -2.87
N ARG A 44 -11.54 -11.02 -1.89
CA ARG A 44 -10.94 -12.34 -2.07
C ARG A 44 -12.00 -13.41 -2.33
N HIS A 45 -11.68 -14.33 -3.23
CA HIS A 45 -12.42 -15.56 -3.45
C HIS A 45 -11.67 -16.70 -2.77
N THR A 46 -12.31 -17.33 -1.77
CA THR A 46 -11.71 -18.44 -1.03
C THR A 46 -11.74 -19.73 -1.83
N LYS A 47 -10.79 -20.62 -1.53
CA LYS A 47 -10.56 -21.90 -2.21
C LYS A 47 -11.75 -22.89 -2.17
N GLY A 48 -12.75 -22.67 -1.30
CA GLY A 48 -13.90 -23.58 -1.08
C GLY A 48 -15.11 -23.33 -1.99
N GLU A 49 -15.38 -22.09 -2.41
CA GLU A 49 -16.56 -21.72 -3.24
C GLU A 49 -16.31 -21.91 -4.75
N TYR A 50 -15.17 -22.52 -5.06
CA TYR A 50 -14.36 -22.26 -6.25
C TYR A 50 -14.81 -23.02 -7.52
N LEU A 51 -15.48 -24.18 -7.39
CA LEU A 51 -15.58 -25.10 -8.53
C LEU A 51 -16.71 -24.77 -9.53
N VAL A 52 -17.79 -24.12 -9.11
CA VAL A 52 -18.99 -23.99 -9.98
C VAL A 52 -19.09 -22.62 -10.68
N GLN A 53 -18.66 -21.54 -10.04
CA GLN A 53 -18.90 -20.18 -10.56
C GLN A 53 -17.73 -19.60 -11.36
N LEU A 54 -16.49 -19.93 -11.00
CA LEU A 54 -15.28 -19.36 -11.62
C LEU A 54 -14.93 -19.93 -13.00
N ARG A 55 -15.37 -21.14 -13.34
CA ARG A 55 -15.15 -21.71 -14.69
C ARG A 55 -15.92 -20.93 -15.77
N ARG A 56 -16.96 -20.18 -15.38
CA ARG A 56 -17.84 -19.44 -16.31
C ARG A 56 -17.45 -17.97 -16.51
N TRP A 57 -16.84 -17.32 -15.53
CA TRP A 57 -16.50 -15.88 -15.61
C TRP A 57 -15.03 -15.58 -15.87
N TRP A 58 -14.11 -16.51 -15.58
CA TRP A 58 -12.67 -16.27 -15.65
C TRP A 58 -12.05 -16.66 -17.00
N THR A 59 -12.61 -16.14 -18.09
CA THR A 59 -12.01 -16.24 -19.43
C THR A 59 -10.73 -15.39 -19.50
N SER A 60 -9.90 -15.58 -20.53
CA SER A 60 -8.68 -14.77 -20.74
C SER A 60 -8.93 -13.25 -20.74
N GLN A 61 -10.16 -12.81 -21.03
CA GLN A 61 -10.54 -11.40 -21.07
C GLN A 61 -10.74 -10.81 -19.67
N GLY A 62 -11.43 -11.52 -18.76
CA GLY A 62 -11.66 -11.04 -17.38
C GLY A 62 -10.35 -10.85 -16.60
N ARG A 63 -9.39 -11.76 -16.79
CA ARG A 63 -8.02 -11.64 -16.24
C ARG A 63 -7.33 -10.35 -16.64
N SER A 64 -7.30 -10.06 -17.94
CA SER A 64 -6.63 -8.85 -18.45
C SER A 64 -7.26 -7.57 -17.89
N HIS A 65 -8.58 -7.55 -17.71
CA HIS A 65 -9.28 -6.41 -17.12
C HIS A 65 -8.90 -6.22 -15.64
N THR A 66 -8.98 -7.27 -14.82
CA THR A 66 -8.57 -7.19 -13.40
C THR A 66 -7.11 -6.75 -13.26
N PHE A 67 -6.22 -7.19 -14.15
CA PHE A 67 -4.80 -6.80 -14.11
C PHE A 67 -4.54 -5.37 -14.57
N ASN A 68 -5.31 -4.87 -15.53
CA ASN A 68 -5.22 -3.46 -15.93
C ASN A 68 -5.71 -2.55 -14.81
N HIS A 69 -6.78 -2.95 -14.11
CA HIS A 69 -7.27 -2.23 -12.94
C HIS A 69 -6.30 -2.24 -11.77
N LEU A 70 -5.63 -3.37 -11.51
CA LEU A 70 -4.61 -3.45 -10.47
C LEU A 70 -3.47 -2.46 -10.75
N ASP A 71 -2.98 -2.44 -11.98
CA ASP A 71 -1.90 -1.54 -12.43
C ASP A 71 -2.29 -0.06 -12.33
N GLU A 72 -3.50 0.28 -12.77
CA GLU A 72 -4.05 1.63 -12.66
C GLU A 72 -4.20 2.07 -11.21
N ASP A 73 -4.80 1.21 -10.36
CA ASP A 73 -5.03 1.52 -8.96
C ASP A 73 -3.72 1.71 -8.18
N PHE A 74 -2.71 0.88 -8.44
CA PHE A 74 -1.39 1.04 -7.83
C PHE A 74 -0.66 2.25 -8.38
N SER A 75 -0.81 2.58 -9.67
CA SER A 75 -0.20 3.79 -10.25
C SER A 75 -0.73 5.07 -9.58
N ILE A 76 -2.03 5.14 -9.28
CA ILE A 76 -2.62 6.27 -8.56
C ILE A 76 -2.16 6.26 -7.10
N PHE A 77 -2.10 5.09 -6.47
CA PHE A 77 -1.59 4.95 -5.10
C PHE A 77 -0.13 5.41 -4.97
N MET A 78 0.74 5.07 -5.92
CA MET A 78 2.14 5.52 -5.90
C MET A 78 2.26 7.05 -5.93
N LYS A 79 1.43 7.74 -6.73
CA LYS A 79 1.39 9.21 -6.73
C LYS A 79 0.98 9.77 -5.37
N TYR A 80 0.06 9.10 -4.69
CA TYR A 80 -0.33 9.46 -3.34
C TYR A 80 0.82 9.23 -2.33
N LEU A 81 1.56 8.12 -2.44
CA LEU A 81 2.76 7.87 -1.63
C LEU A 81 3.82 8.95 -1.82
N ASP A 82 4.09 9.35 -3.07
CA ASP A 82 5.03 10.43 -3.39
C ASP A 82 4.58 11.77 -2.79
N LYS A 83 3.28 12.09 -2.85
CA LYS A 83 2.70 13.29 -2.23
C LYS A 83 2.98 13.31 -0.72
N VAL A 84 2.72 12.21 -0.02
CA VAL A 84 2.96 12.10 1.43
C VAL A 84 4.46 12.20 1.74
N LEU A 85 5.32 11.54 0.95
CA LEU A 85 6.76 11.59 1.14
C LEU A 85 7.30 13.02 0.97
N ASN A 86 6.83 13.75 -0.05
CA ASN A 86 7.19 15.14 -0.27
C ASN A 86 6.78 16.05 0.88
N ILE A 87 5.60 15.82 1.47
CA ILE A 87 5.17 16.57 2.64
C ILE A 87 6.07 16.27 3.84
N LEU A 88 6.39 15.00 4.09
CA LEU A 88 7.30 14.58 5.16
C LEU A 88 8.72 15.14 5.01
N ASN A 89 9.16 15.48 3.79
CA ASN A 89 10.43 16.16 3.55
C ASN A 89 10.43 17.62 4.04
N VAL A 90 9.26 18.25 4.12
CA VAL A 90 9.13 19.69 4.40
C VAL A 90 8.54 19.95 5.80
N THR A 91 7.73 19.01 6.33
CA THR A 91 7.04 19.17 7.62
C THR A 91 7.54 18.20 8.69
N TYR A 92 7.62 18.71 9.92
CA TYR A 92 7.95 17.93 11.12
C TYR A 92 6.71 17.61 11.98
N ASP A 93 5.51 17.86 11.44
CA ASP A 93 4.26 17.63 12.17
C ASP A 93 4.01 16.13 12.41
N ASN A 94 3.81 15.78 13.70
CA ASN A 94 3.61 14.41 14.17
C ASN A 94 2.41 13.71 13.51
N ARG A 95 1.39 14.45 13.05
CA ARG A 95 0.22 13.87 12.39
C ARG A 95 0.58 13.26 11.04
N TYR A 96 1.36 13.96 10.23
CA TYR A 96 1.84 13.45 8.94
C TYR A 96 2.81 12.28 9.12
N ARG A 97 3.58 12.27 10.21
CA ARG A 97 4.47 11.14 10.54
C ARG A 97 3.71 9.89 10.95
N LEU A 98 2.65 10.06 11.74
CA LEU A 98 1.76 8.95 12.08
C LEU A 98 1.12 8.38 10.81
N LEU A 99 0.64 9.24 9.91
CA LEU A 99 0.16 8.85 8.59
C LEU A 99 1.23 8.09 7.78
N GLY A 100 2.47 8.59 7.78
CA GLY A 100 3.59 7.92 7.12
C GLY A 100 3.90 6.53 7.71
N LYS A 101 3.82 6.38 9.03
CA LYS A 101 3.97 5.07 9.68
C LYS A 101 2.85 4.12 9.27
N ASN A 102 1.59 4.58 9.30
CA ASN A 102 0.45 3.78 8.88
C ASN A 102 0.58 3.36 7.40
N LEU A 103 1.10 4.24 6.54
CA LEU A 103 1.38 3.91 5.15
C LEU A 103 2.50 2.89 4.97
N LYS A 104 3.56 2.97 5.79
CA LYS A 104 4.61 1.95 5.82
C LYS A 104 4.02 0.57 6.19
N ASP A 105 3.12 0.53 7.16
CA ASP A 105 2.46 -0.71 7.59
C ASP A 105 1.51 -1.25 6.52
N LEU A 106 0.72 -0.37 5.88
CA LEU A 106 -0.10 -0.72 4.73
C LEU A 106 0.76 -1.28 3.58
N ALA A 107 1.86 -0.61 3.22
CA ALA A 107 2.77 -1.08 2.17
C ALA A 107 3.35 -2.47 2.47
N ASN A 108 3.73 -2.76 3.72
CA ASN A 108 4.20 -4.10 4.11
C ASN A 108 3.11 -5.17 3.95
N SER A 109 1.88 -4.84 4.34
CA SER A 109 0.72 -5.73 4.17
C SER A 109 0.46 -6.02 2.68
N LEU A 110 0.47 -4.98 1.85
CA LEU A 110 0.30 -5.11 0.39
C LEU A 110 1.41 -5.93 -0.25
N MET A 111 2.67 -5.72 0.12
CA MET A 111 3.78 -6.53 -0.39
C MET A 111 3.54 -8.02 -0.12
N THR A 112 3.13 -8.35 1.11
CA THR A 112 2.83 -9.74 1.52
C THR A 112 1.71 -10.33 0.66
N GLY A 113 0.59 -9.61 0.54
CA GLY A 113 -0.54 -10.00 -0.29
C GLY A 113 -0.20 -10.19 -1.77
N LEU A 114 0.59 -9.27 -2.32
CA LEU A 114 1.05 -9.32 -3.71
C LEU A 114 1.99 -10.52 -3.96
N TYR A 115 2.85 -10.87 -3.01
CA TYR A 115 3.64 -12.10 -3.10
C TYR A 115 2.75 -13.35 -3.12
N THR A 116 1.72 -13.41 -2.28
CA THR A 116 0.74 -14.50 -2.30
C THR A 116 0.02 -14.57 -3.64
N LEU A 117 -0.43 -13.42 -4.15
CA LEU A 117 -1.10 -13.32 -5.45
C LEU A 117 -0.19 -13.83 -6.58
N LYS A 118 1.08 -13.43 -6.59
CA LYS A 118 2.08 -13.91 -7.55
C LYS A 118 2.20 -15.43 -7.53
N LYS A 119 2.22 -16.06 -6.34
CA LYS A 119 2.28 -17.52 -6.20
C LYS A 119 1.02 -18.22 -6.72
N THR A 120 -0.15 -17.60 -6.59
CA THR A 120 -1.42 -18.16 -7.10
C THR A 120 -1.44 -18.28 -8.63
N TYR A 121 -0.65 -17.47 -9.36
CA TYR A 121 -0.67 -17.42 -10.83
C TYR A 121 0.72 -17.64 -11.46
N PRO A 122 1.37 -18.80 -11.25
CA PRO A 122 2.76 -19.02 -11.69
C PRO A 122 2.95 -19.06 -13.22
N LYS A 123 1.86 -19.23 -13.98
CA LYS A 123 1.89 -19.29 -15.45
C LYS A 123 1.64 -17.93 -16.13
N GLU A 124 1.30 -16.89 -15.37
CA GLU A 124 0.91 -15.58 -15.90
C GLU A 124 2.09 -14.61 -15.86
N VAL A 125 3.05 -14.75 -16.77
CA VAL A 125 4.30 -13.98 -16.77
C VAL A 125 4.07 -12.46 -16.70
N LYS A 126 3.12 -11.93 -17.49
CA LYS A 126 2.81 -10.49 -17.48
C LYS A 126 2.33 -10.00 -16.11
N LEU A 127 1.50 -10.79 -15.43
CA LEU A 127 1.03 -10.46 -14.08
C LEU A 127 2.19 -10.46 -13.10
N ILE A 128 3.01 -11.52 -13.15
CA ILE A 128 4.17 -11.67 -12.27
C ILE A 128 5.09 -10.45 -12.40
N CYS A 129 5.41 -10.03 -13.64
CA CYS A 129 6.25 -8.86 -13.87
C CYS A 129 5.62 -7.56 -13.33
N LYS A 130 4.30 -7.37 -13.50
CA LYS A 130 3.61 -6.19 -12.96
C LYS A 130 3.64 -6.17 -11.43
N ILE A 131 3.33 -7.31 -10.81
CA ILE A 131 3.40 -7.46 -9.35
C ILE A 131 4.81 -7.17 -8.84
N ASP A 132 5.84 -7.69 -9.50
CA ASP A 132 7.24 -7.44 -9.13
C ASP A 132 7.59 -5.95 -9.22
N SER A 133 7.11 -5.26 -10.27
CA SER A 133 7.29 -3.81 -10.40
C SER A 133 6.62 -3.03 -9.27
N ILE A 134 5.39 -3.41 -8.89
CA ILE A 134 4.66 -2.78 -7.78
C ILE A 134 5.40 -3.02 -6.46
N ILE A 135 5.84 -4.26 -6.19
CA ILE A 135 6.59 -4.61 -4.99
C ILE A 135 7.87 -3.80 -4.90
N LEU A 136 8.61 -3.63 -6.01
CA LEU A 136 9.83 -2.83 -6.05
C LEU A 136 9.54 -1.37 -5.67
N SER A 137 8.51 -0.76 -6.26
CA SER A 137 8.09 0.61 -5.89
C SER A 137 7.70 0.73 -4.41
N LEU A 138 7.03 -0.27 -3.82
CA LEU A 138 6.70 -0.29 -2.40
C LEU A 138 7.96 -0.40 -1.51
N ILE A 139 8.98 -1.15 -1.95
CA ILE A 139 10.27 -1.25 -1.26
C ILE A 139 10.99 0.10 -1.27
N ASP A 140 11.02 0.78 -2.42
CA ASP A 140 11.66 2.09 -2.56
C ASP A 140 10.97 3.14 -1.67
N PHE A 141 9.63 3.15 -1.67
CA PHE A 141 8.85 4.00 -0.77
C PHE A 141 9.15 3.70 0.70
N LYS A 142 9.15 2.41 1.10
CA LYS A 142 9.41 1.98 2.48
C LYS A 142 10.80 2.39 2.96
N THR A 143 11.79 2.30 2.09
CA THR A 143 13.16 2.71 2.38
C THR A 143 13.20 4.22 2.59
N SER A 144 12.65 4.97 1.63
CA SER A 144 12.58 6.43 1.68
C SER A 144 11.88 6.94 2.93
N ILE A 145 10.72 6.37 3.29
CA ILE A 145 9.99 6.80 4.49
C ILE A 145 10.66 6.36 5.78
N GLY A 146 11.35 5.21 5.79
CA GLY A 146 12.14 4.74 6.92
C GLY A 146 13.22 5.74 7.30
N GLU A 147 14.03 6.17 6.33
CA GLU A 147 15.07 7.19 6.53
C GLU A 147 14.49 8.48 7.13
N LYS A 148 13.34 8.95 6.63
CA LYS A 148 12.70 10.19 7.11
C LYS A 148 12.16 10.08 8.53
N LEU A 149 11.68 8.90 8.93
CA LEU A 149 11.21 8.65 10.27
C LEU A 149 12.38 8.44 11.26
N GLU A 150 13.50 7.88 10.80
CA GLU A 150 14.67 7.55 11.64
C GLU A 150 15.62 8.73 11.90
N ILE A 151 15.71 9.71 10.99
CA ILE A 151 16.55 10.93 11.14
C ILE A 151 16.34 11.67 12.48
N GLN A 152 15.26 11.41 13.23
CA GLN A 152 15.07 12.00 14.57
C GLN A 152 15.54 11.18 15.78
N MET A 153 15.83 9.88 15.68
CA MET A 153 16.41 9.17 16.83
C MET A 153 17.79 9.75 17.21
N SER A 154 18.48 10.38 16.26
CA SER A 154 19.80 10.99 16.43
C SER A 154 19.80 12.43 16.99
N PHE A 155 18.64 13.09 17.14
CA PHE A 155 18.57 14.48 17.64
C PHE A 155 18.04 14.60 19.07
N VAL A 156 18.15 13.56 19.91
CA VAL A 156 17.98 13.74 21.36
C VAL A 156 19.15 14.60 21.86
N PRO A 157 18.93 15.84 22.33
CA PRO A 157 20.00 16.61 22.93
C PRO A 157 20.41 15.84 24.19
N GLN A 158 21.63 15.31 24.23
CA GLN A 158 22.23 14.90 25.50
C GLN A 158 22.22 16.15 26.38
N ARG A 159 21.26 16.21 27.32
CA ARG A 159 21.33 17.17 28.42
C ARG A 159 22.61 16.84 29.16
N GLN A 160 23.68 17.57 28.85
CA GLN A 160 24.86 17.62 29.70
C GLN A 160 24.37 18.10 31.05
N ARG A 161 24.22 17.17 32.01
CA ARG A 161 24.17 17.54 33.41
C ARG A 161 25.57 18.03 33.73
N ALA A 162 25.79 19.34 33.63
CA ALA A 162 26.85 19.99 34.34
C ALA A 162 26.58 19.72 35.83
N PHE A 163 27.27 18.72 36.38
CA PHE A 163 27.46 18.65 37.81
C PHE A 163 28.56 19.65 38.12
N SER A 164 28.14 20.78 38.68
CA SER A 164 29.02 21.62 39.49
C SER A 164 29.36 20.84 40.75
N ASP A 165 30.65 20.64 41.01
CA ASP A 165 31.31 20.75 42.31
C ASP A 165 32.83 20.80 42.10
#